data_AF-A0A126R1X8-F1
#
_entry.id   AF-A0A126R1X8-F1
#
_cell.length_a   1.000
_cell.length_b   1.000
_cell.length_c   1.000
_cell.angle_alpha   90.00
_cell.angle_beta   90.00
_cell.angle_gamma   90.00
#
_symmetry.space_group_name_H-M   'P 1'
#
loop_
_entity.id
_entity.type
_entity.pdbx_description
1 polymer ?
#
loop_
_entity_poly.entity_id
_entity_poly.type
_entity_poly.pdbx_seq_one_letter_code
_entity_poly.pdbx_strand_id
1 'polypeptide(L)'
;MQKRLYVTLIPENTKKFIQESIQNKPFKCLTTDLFPMYINIADELGVKHQLCIFHLFNTINHKIKTYCRINNINKKEKERIYENAKELKNCIIQYSSKKAIDKFKNYLQDYDSIPEVLMQFVNKHVLYHFKRYIEYLDDENIEKTSNKVENYYRQTNPEKIKKTYKTKNGILTFLDYQMKNWTKNHIKIK
;
A
#
# COMPACT_ATOMS: atom_id res chain seq x y z
N MET A 1 16.46 2.74 34.97
CA MET A 1 15.15 2.46 34.31
C MET A 1 15.36 2.47 32.79
N GLN A 2 15.39 1.32 32.11
CA GLN A 2 15.61 1.28 30.64
C GLN A 2 14.37 1.79 29.90
N LYS A 3 14.48 2.94 29.23
CA LYS A 3 13.45 3.46 28.32
C LYS A 3 13.21 2.43 27.22
N ARG A 4 12.04 1.79 27.21
CA ARG A 4 11.59 0.99 26.07
C ARG A 4 11.52 1.88 24.84
N LEU A 5 12.01 1.39 23.70
CA LEU A 5 11.86 2.08 22.42
C LEU A 5 10.40 1.94 21.99
N TYR A 6 9.65 3.04 22.06
CA TYR A 6 8.30 3.11 21.50
C TYR A 6 8.41 3.59 20.04
N VAL A 7 7.66 2.95 19.15
CA VAL A 7 7.63 3.28 17.72
C VAL A 7 6.38 4.11 17.47
N THR A 8 6.57 5.41 17.28
CA THR A 8 5.56 6.30 16.70
C THR A 8 6.11 6.77 15.37
N LEU A 9 5.31 6.63 14.30
CA LEU A 9 5.63 7.24 13.01
C LEU A 9 5.45 8.75 13.16
N ILE A 10 6.53 9.50 12.96
CA ILE A 10 6.56 10.96 13.03
C ILE A 10 6.70 11.46 11.59
N PRO A 11 5.70 12.16 11.02
CA PRO A 11 5.70 12.60 9.62
C PRO A 11 6.98 13.34 9.23
N GLU A 12 7.47 14.22 10.09
CA GLU A 12 8.68 15.03 9.86
C GLU A 12 9.93 14.15 9.74
N ASN A 13 10.05 13.12 10.58
CA ASN A 13 11.16 12.17 10.51
C ASN A 13 11.08 11.32 9.24
N THR A 14 9.88 10.91 8.84
CA THR A 14 9.67 10.14 7.60
C THR A 14 10.00 10.98 6.37
N LYS A 15 9.54 12.23 6.33
CA LYS A 15 9.85 13.17 5.23
C LYS A 15 11.36 13.42 5.13
N LYS A 16 12.00 13.73 6.26
CA LYS A 16 13.46 13.92 6.34
C LYS A 16 14.20 12.68 5.83
N PHE A 17 13.81 11.49 6.28
CA PHE A 17 14.40 10.23 5.82
C PHE A 17 14.26 10.05 4.30
N ILE A 18 13.09 10.33 3.73
CA ILE A 18 12.88 10.23 2.27
C ILE A 18 13.79 11.21 1.55
N GLN A 19 13.85 12.48 1.97
CA GLN A 19 14.68 13.52 1.35
C GLN A 19 16.18 13.18 1.40
N GLU A 20 16.68 12.69 2.54
CA GLU A 20 18.07 12.24 2.70
C GLU A 20 18.36 11.02 1.81
N SER A 21 17.41 10.08 1.68
CA SER A 21 17.58 8.85 0.90
C SER A 21 17.65 9.09 -0.62
N ILE A 22 16.97 10.14 -1.10
CA ILE A 22 16.91 10.51 -2.53
C ILE A 22 17.94 11.57 -2.91
N GLN A 23 18.76 12.04 -1.97
CA GLN A 23 19.72 13.09 -2.23
C GLN A 23 20.60 12.72 -3.45
N ASN A 24 20.68 13.64 -4.41
CA ASN A 24 21.40 13.50 -5.69
C ASN A 24 20.85 12.41 -6.64
N LYS A 25 19.60 11.98 -6.49
CA LYS A 25 18.94 11.02 -7.38
C LYS A 25 17.63 11.60 -7.95
N PRO A 26 17.26 11.27 -9.20
CA PRO A 26 15.95 11.63 -9.72
C PRO A 26 14.87 10.88 -8.92
N PHE A 27 13.93 11.62 -8.31
CA PHE A 27 12.83 11.05 -7.55
C PHE A 27 11.51 11.27 -8.28
N LYS A 28 11.11 10.28 -9.08
CA LYS A 28 9.94 10.38 -9.96
C LYS A 28 8.62 10.12 -9.24
N CYS A 29 8.59 9.10 -8.38
CA CYS A 29 7.37 8.63 -7.73
C CYS A 29 7.68 8.00 -6.38
N LEU A 30 6.79 8.23 -5.41
CA LEU A 30 6.73 7.49 -4.16
C LEU A 30 5.66 6.39 -4.29
N THR A 31 6.00 5.13 -4.00
CA THR A 31 5.02 4.04 -3.91
C THR A 31 4.86 3.62 -2.46
N THR A 32 3.68 3.79 -1.86
CA THR A 32 3.42 3.41 -0.45
C THR A 32 2.17 2.55 -0.28
N ASP A 33 1.97 2.05 0.94
CA ASP A 33 0.69 1.49 1.37
C ASP A 33 -0.41 2.57 1.48
N LEU A 34 -1.56 2.20 2.06
CA LEU A 34 -2.72 3.09 2.21
C LEU A 34 -2.62 4.01 3.45
N PHE A 35 -1.45 4.12 4.09
CA PHE A 35 -1.33 4.93 5.31
C PHE A 35 -1.39 6.43 4.97
N PRO A 36 -2.36 7.21 5.54
CA PRO A 36 -2.62 8.58 5.10
C PRO A 36 -1.43 9.53 5.19
N MET A 37 -0.50 9.29 6.13
CA MET A 37 0.70 10.11 6.31
C MET A 37 1.52 10.24 5.03
N TYR A 38 1.66 9.17 4.25
CA TYR A 38 2.46 9.19 3.02
C TYR A 38 1.82 10.01 1.91
N ILE A 39 0.48 10.15 1.92
CA ILE A 39 -0.23 11.00 0.95
C ILE A 39 0.20 12.44 1.13
N ASN A 40 0.16 12.96 2.36
CA ASN A 40 0.57 14.33 2.68
C ASN A 40 2.05 14.55 2.35
N ILE A 41 2.91 13.59 2.71
CA ILE A 41 4.35 13.68 2.43
C ILE A 41 4.62 13.73 0.93
N ALA A 42 3.94 12.90 0.11
CA ALA A 42 4.12 12.93 -1.34
C ALA A 42 3.69 14.28 -1.95
N ASP A 43 2.58 14.84 -1.45
CA ASP A 43 2.05 16.12 -1.92
C ASP A 43 2.98 17.28 -1.56
N GLU A 44 3.48 17.32 -0.32
CA GLU A 44 4.46 18.32 0.13
C GLU A 44 5.79 18.24 -0.62
N LEU A 45 6.19 17.04 -1.06
CA LEU A 45 7.40 16.84 -1.85
C LEU A 45 7.17 17.14 -3.34
N GLY A 46 5.93 17.33 -3.78
CA GLY A 46 5.60 17.59 -5.18
C GLY A 46 5.89 16.41 -6.12
N VAL A 47 5.84 15.18 -5.61
CA VAL A 47 6.19 13.96 -6.37
C VAL A 47 4.94 13.17 -6.74
N LYS A 48 5.01 12.39 -7.82
CA LYS A 48 3.94 11.44 -8.12
C LYS A 48 3.81 10.44 -6.98
N HIS A 49 2.60 9.94 -6.77
CA HIS A 49 2.31 9.00 -5.71
C HIS A 49 1.50 7.81 -6.24
N GLN A 50 2.11 6.63 -6.20
CA GLN A 50 1.43 5.36 -6.43
C GLN A 50 1.02 4.72 -5.09
N LEU A 51 -0.28 4.59 -4.85
CA LEU A 51 -0.78 3.77 -3.76
C LEU A 51 -0.75 2.30 -4.14
N CYS A 52 -0.24 1.45 -3.25
CA CYS A 52 -0.05 0.03 -3.50
C CYS A 52 -1.39 -0.69 -3.73
N ILE A 53 -1.56 -1.26 -4.92
CA ILE A 53 -2.82 -1.96 -5.28
C ILE A 53 -3.01 -3.26 -4.49
N PHE A 54 -1.92 -3.89 -4.03
CA PHE A 54 -2.01 -5.09 -3.20
C PHE A 54 -2.68 -4.79 -1.85
N HIS A 55 -2.24 -3.71 -1.19
CA HIS A 55 -2.85 -3.28 0.06
C HIS A 55 -4.31 -2.86 -0.14
N LEU A 56 -4.63 -2.18 -1.24
CA LEU A 56 -6.01 -1.84 -1.57
C LEU A 56 -6.89 -3.10 -1.67
N PHE A 57 -6.45 -4.11 -2.42
CA PHE A 57 -7.22 -5.33 -2.62
C PHE A 57 -7.36 -6.14 -1.32
N ASN A 58 -6.32 -6.15 -0.50
CA ASN A 58 -6.36 -6.77 0.82
C ASN A 58 -7.37 -6.04 1.74
N THR A 59 -7.36 -4.71 1.76
CA THR A 59 -8.32 -3.90 2.53
C THR A 59 -9.76 -4.14 2.06
N ILE A 60 -10.02 -4.19 0.76
CA ILE A 60 -11.34 -4.52 0.20
C ILE A 60 -11.79 -5.90 0.68
N ASN A 61 -10.94 -6.93 0.53
CA ASN A 61 -11.26 -8.28 0.95
C ASN A 61 -11.53 -8.37 2.47
N HIS A 62 -10.74 -7.66 3.27
CA HIS A 62 -10.93 -7.64 4.73
C HIS A 62 -12.26 -6.97 5.12
N LYS A 63 -12.60 -5.83 4.49
CA LYS A 63 -13.87 -5.13 4.71
C LYS A 63 -15.07 -6.01 4.37
N ILE A 64 -15.06 -6.64 3.20
CA ILE A 64 -16.11 -7.58 2.79
C ILE A 64 -16.24 -8.73 3.79
N LYS A 65 -15.12 -9.37 4.15
CA LYS A 65 -15.12 -10.50 5.09
C LYS A 65 -15.73 -10.10 6.44
N THR A 66 -15.35 -8.95 6.97
CA THR A 66 -15.87 -8.43 8.24
C THR A 66 -17.35 -8.09 8.14
N TYR A 67 -17.77 -7.41 7.07
CA TYR A 67 -19.17 -7.08 6.82
C TYR A 67 -20.06 -8.32 6.70
N CYS A 68 -19.66 -9.32 5.90
CA CYS A 68 -20.43 -10.55 5.74
C CYS A 68 -20.57 -11.33 7.05
N ARG A 69 -19.54 -11.30 7.91
CA ARG A 69 -19.56 -11.95 9.23
C ARG A 69 -20.50 -11.25 10.21
N ILE A 70 -20.51 -9.92 10.22
CA ILE A 70 -21.33 -9.14 11.17
C ILE A 70 -22.81 -9.18 10.79
N ASN A 71 -23.12 -9.11 9.49
CA ASN A 71 -24.49 -8.98 9.00
C ASN A 71 -25.15 -10.31 8.61
N ASN A 72 -24.50 -11.45 8.87
CA ASN A 72 -25.01 -12.80 8.51
C ASN A 72 -25.47 -12.91 7.04
N ILE A 73 -24.69 -12.33 6.13
CA ILE A 73 -25.02 -12.23 4.71
C ILE A 73 -25.18 -13.62 4.09
N ASN A 74 -26.28 -13.84 3.36
CA ASN A 74 -26.56 -15.11 2.70
C ASN A 74 -25.61 -15.37 1.51
N LYS A 75 -25.61 -16.61 0.99
CA LYS A 75 -24.70 -17.03 -0.08
C LYS A 75 -24.84 -16.19 -1.36
N LYS A 76 -26.08 -15.94 -1.83
CA LYS A 76 -26.36 -15.22 -3.07
C LYS A 76 -25.90 -13.76 -2.99
N GLU A 77 -26.17 -13.11 -1.87
CA GLU A 77 -25.74 -11.73 -1.64
C GLU A 77 -24.22 -11.63 -1.47
N LYS A 78 -23.60 -12.59 -0.78
CA LYS A 78 -22.15 -12.69 -0.69
C LYS A 78 -21.50 -12.82 -2.07
N GLU A 79 -22.04 -13.66 -2.95
CA GLU A 79 -21.57 -13.80 -4.33
C GLU A 79 -21.66 -12.46 -5.09
N ARG A 80 -22.81 -11.76 -5.00
CA ARG A 80 -22.96 -10.40 -5.56
C ARG A 80 -21.88 -9.43 -5.06
N ILE A 81 -21.58 -9.44 -3.76
CA ILE A 81 -20.55 -8.56 -3.18
C ILE A 81 -19.16 -8.87 -3.74
N TYR A 82 -18.79 -10.14 -3.84
CA TYR A 82 -17.47 -10.53 -4.36
C TYR A 82 -17.33 -10.27 -5.87
N GLU A 83 -18.39 -10.43 -6.67
CA GLU A 83 -18.36 -10.06 -8.09
C GLU A 83 -18.22 -8.55 -8.27
N ASN A 84 -18.98 -7.74 -7.54
CA ASN A 84 -18.79 -6.28 -7.55
C ASN A 84 -17.38 -5.86 -7.12
N ALA A 85 -16.81 -6.53 -6.11
CA ALA A 85 -15.44 -6.26 -5.68
C ALA A 85 -14.42 -6.62 -6.77
N LYS A 86 -14.68 -7.65 -7.57
CA LYS A 86 -13.85 -8.04 -8.72
C LYS A 86 -13.94 -6.99 -9.83
N GLU A 87 -15.12 -6.46 -10.12
CA GLU A 87 -15.31 -5.35 -11.07
C GLU A 87 -14.55 -4.10 -10.64
N LEU A 88 -14.63 -3.72 -9.36
CA LEU A 88 -13.86 -2.60 -8.81
C LEU A 88 -12.34 -2.81 -8.98
N LYS A 89 -11.83 -4.02 -8.67
CA LYS A 89 -10.41 -4.35 -8.87
C LYS A 89 -10.02 -4.28 -10.35
N ASN A 90 -10.90 -4.74 -11.23
CA ASN A 90 -10.71 -4.66 -12.66
C ASN A 90 -10.67 -3.21 -13.16
N CYS A 91 -11.31 -2.25 -12.50
CA CYS A 91 -11.17 -0.84 -12.88
C CYS A 91 -9.71 -0.35 -12.76
N ILE A 92 -8.94 -0.91 -11.83
CA ILE A 92 -7.55 -0.51 -11.55
C ILE A 92 -6.56 -1.31 -12.40
N ILE A 93 -6.79 -2.62 -12.57
CA ILE A 93 -5.94 -3.49 -13.38
C ILE A 93 -6.27 -3.30 -14.86
N GLN A 94 -5.69 -2.26 -15.47
CA GLN A 94 -5.85 -1.96 -16.89
C GLN A 94 -4.51 -1.80 -17.61
N TYR A 95 -4.56 -1.51 -18.92
CA TYR A 95 -3.37 -1.26 -19.74
C TYR A 95 -3.08 0.23 -19.93
N SER A 96 -4.00 1.12 -19.57
CA SER A 96 -3.79 2.56 -19.64
C SER A 96 -4.66 3.29 -18.63
N SER A 97 -4.18 4.45 -18.16
CA SER A 97 -4.91 5.30 -17.22
C SER A 97 -6.25 5.75 -17.76
N LYS A 98 -6.34 6.10 -19.06
CA LYS A 98 -7.59 6.47 -19.71
C LYS A 98 -8.64 5.35 -19.56
N LYS A 99 -8.27 4.11 -19.88
CA LYS A 99 -9.19 2.98 -19.75
C LYS A 99 -9.58 2.68 -18.31
N ALA A 100 -8.64 2.83 -17.36
CA ALA A 100 -8.93 2.67 -15.95
C ALA A 100 -9.98 3.70 -15.47
N ILE A 101 -9.81 4.96 -15.86
CA ILE A 101 -10.74 6.05 -15.55
C ILE A 101 -12.12 5.80 -16.19
N ASP A 102 -12.17 5.44 -17.47
CA ASP A 102 -13.42 5.18 -18.18
C ASP A 102 -14.18 3.99 -17.57
N LYS A 103 -13.48 2.89 -17.25
CA LYS A 103 -14.08 1.76 -16.54
C LYS A 103 -14.59 2.13 -15.16
N PHE A 104 -13.83 2.91 -14.40
CA PHE A 104 -14.25 3.31 -13.07
C PHE A 104 -15.47 4.24 -13.11
N LYS A 105 -15.54 5.16 -14.08
CA LYS A 105 -16.74 5.97 -14.31
C LYS A 105 -17.94 5.10 -14.64
N ASN A 106 -17.80 4.13 -15.53
CA ASN A 106 -18.88 3.21 -15.88
C ASN A 106 -19.31 2.33 -14.70
N TYR A 107 -18.36 1.86 -13.88
CA TYR A 107 -18.66 1.15 -12.64
C TYR A 107 -19.54 2.00 -11.69
N LEU A 108 -19.25 3.30 -11.59
CA LEU A 108 -20.02 4.23 -10.76
C LEU A 108 -21.36 4.68 -11.36
N GLN A 109 -21.66 4.39 -12.64
CA GLN A 109 -22.93 4.78 -13.26
C GLN A 109 -24.11 4.04 -12.65
N ASP A 110 -23.92 2.77 -12.27
CA ASP A 110 -24.95 1.96 -11.60
C ASP A 110 -24.75 1.99 -10.09
N TYR A 111 -24.77 3.20 -9.53
CA TYR A 111 -24.43 3.49 -8.13
C TYR A 111 -25.23 2.63 -7.14
N ASP A 112 -26.54 2.49 -7.38
CA ASP A 112 -27.47 1.78 -6.49
C ASP A 112 -27.30 0.25 -6.52
N SER A 113 -26.67 -0.29 -7.56
CA SER A 113 -26.38 -1.72 -7.64
C SER A 113 -25.10 -2.13 -6.91
N ILE A 114 -24.23 -1.16 -6.59
CA ILE A 114 -23.01 -1.42 -5.85
C ILE A 114 -23.36 -1.73 -4.38
N PRO A 115 -22.88 -2.86 -3.83
CA PRO A 115 -23.11 -3.19 -2.42
C PRO A 115 -22.59 -2.11 -1.47
N GLU A 116 -23.39 -1.80 -0.44
CA GLU A 116 -23.14 -0.72 0.52
C GLU A 116 -21.73 -0.77 1.12
N VAL A 117 -21.26 -1.97 1.51
CA VAL A 117 -19.90 -2.17 2.07
C VAL A 117 -18.78 -1.68 1.14
N LEU A 118 -18.96 -1.85 -0.17
CA LEU A 118 -18.01 -1.37 -1.17
C LEU A 118 -18.18 0.12 -1.38
N MET A 119 -19.42 0.59 -1.53
CA MET A 119 -19.71 2.00 -1.78
C MET A 119 -19.19 2.92 -0.67
N GLN A 120 -19.39 2.54 0.60
CA GLN A 120 -18.84 3.27 1.75
C GLN A 120 -17.32 3.44 1.66
N PHE A 121 -16.60 2.40 1.23
CA PHE A 121 -15.15 2.47 1.08
C PHE A 121 -14.72 3.24 -0.19
N VAL A 122 -15.45 3.07 -1.27
CA VAL A 122 -15.21 3.78 -2.54
C VAL A 122 -15.33 5.28 -2.32
N ASN A 123 -16.46 5.75 -1.77
CA ASN A 123 -16.70 7.16 -1.50
C ASN A 123 -15.70 7.76 -0.53
N LYS A 124 -15.32 7.03 0.52
CA LYS A 124 -14.42 7.56 1.55
C LYS A 124 -12.96 7.63 1.10
N HIS A 125 -12.52 6.79 0.17
CA HIS A 125 -11.10 6.62 -0.12
C HIS A 125 -10.78 6.46 -1.60
N VAL A 126 -11.37 5.47 -2.26
CA VAL A 126 -11.01 5.13 -3.65
C VAL A 126 -11.30 6.29 -4.59
N LEU A 127 -12.43 6.97 -4.43
CA LEU A 127 -12.84 8.08 -5.28
C LEU A 127 -11.81 9.23 -5.25
N TYR A 128 -11.36 9.63 -4.06
CA TYR A 128 -10.41 10.73 -3.87
C TYR A 128 -8.99 10.39 -4.33
N HIS A 129 -8.61 9.11 -4.29
CA HIS A 129 -7.25 8.68 -4.57
C HIS A 129 -7.15 7.79 -5.81
N PHE A 130 -8.19 7.71 -6.64
CA PHE A 130 -8.24 6.78 -7.77
C PHE A 130 -7.02 6.92 -8.69
N LYS A 131 -6.67 8.17 -9.03
CA LYS A 131 -5.49 8.46 -9.85
C LYS A 131 -4.19 7.88 -9.27
N ARG A 132 -4.04 7.94 -7.94
CA ARG A 132 -2.87 7.38 -7.24
C ARG A 132 -2.80 5.86 -7.30
N TYR A 133 -3.90 5.15 -7.57
CA TYR A 133 -3.85 3.71 -7.78
C TYR A 133 -3.40 3.31 -9.18
N ILE A 134 -3.37 4.26 -10.12
CA ILE A 134 -3.14 3.99 -11.55
C ILE A 134 -1.95 4.77 -12.12
N GLU A 135 -1.18 5.51 -11.33
CA GLU A 135 0.04 6.20 -11.80
C GLU A 135 1.02 5.25 -12.49
N TYR A 136 1.06 3.98 -12.06
CA TYR A 136 1.86 2.92 -12.69
C TYR A 136 1.48 2.61 -14.15
N LEU A 137 0.28 3.00 -14.59
CA LEU A 137 -0.15 2.84 -15.98
C LEU A 137 0.44 3.89 -16.91
N ASP A 138 0.93 5.00 -16.37
CA ASP A 138 1.52 6.09 -17.15
C ASP A 138 3.05 5.99 -17.26
N ASP A 139 3.70 5.20 -16.40
CA ASP A 139 5.16 5.01 -16.40
C ASP A 139 5.50 3.59 -15.91
N GLU A 140 6.11 2.78 -16.79
CA GLU A 140 6.52 1.39 -16.49
C GLU A 140 7.56 1.27 -15.38
N ASN A 141 8.27 2.36 -15.06
CA ASN A 141 9.24 2.40 -13.95
C ASN A 141 8.57 2.55 -12.58
N ILE A 142 7.27 2.85 -12.54
CA ILE A 142 6.50 2.96 -11.30
C ILE A 142 5.96 1.58 -10.94
N GLU A 143 6.44 1.04 -9.83
CA GLU A 143 5.95 -0.23 -9.30
C GLU A 143 4.52 -0.07 -8.76
N LYS A 144 3.58 -0.88 -9.25
CA LYS A 144 2.18 -0.91 -8.79
C LYS A 144 2.00 -1.43 -7.36
N THR A 145 3.00 -2.13 -6.81
CA THR A 145 2.97 -2.71 -5.45
C THR A 145 4.25 -2.47 -4.66
N SER A 146 4.11 -2.32 -3.35
CA SER A 146 5.21 -2.33 -2.36
C SER A 146 5.68 -3.75 -1.97
N ASN A 147 5.14 -4.82 -2.58
CA ASN A 147 5.35 -6.21 -2.16
C ASN A 147 6.83 -6.63 -2.13
N LYS A 148 7.68 -6.10 -3.02
CA LYS A 148 9.12 -6.39 -3.00
C LYS A 148 9.76 -5.95 -1.68
N VAL A 149 9.38 -4.76 -1.20
CA VAL A 149 9.85 -4.17 0.05
C VAL A 149 9.26 -4.91 1.26
N GLU A 150 7.97 -5.25 1.22
CA GLU A 150 7.32 -6.06 2.27
C GLU A 150 7.96 -7.44 2.41
N ASN A 151 8.25 -8.10 1.28
CA ASN A 151 8.93 -9.39 1.27
C ASN A 151 10.33 -9.31 1.86
N TYR A 152 11.08 -8.26 1.51
CA TYR A 152 12.40 -8.00 2.09
C TYR A 152 12.30 -7.86 3.62
N TYR A 153 11.46 -6.94 4.12
CA TYR A 153 11.36 -6.71 5.57
C TYR A 153 10.74 -7.86 6.34
N ARG A 154 9.86 -8.65 5.72
CA ARG A 154 9.35 -9.89 6.32
C ARG A 154 10.47 -10.90 6.61
N GLN A 155 11.49 -10.97 5.74
CA GLN A 155 12.63 -11.86 5.89
C GLN A 155 13.73 -11.26 6.78
N THR A 156 14.00 -9.95 6.65
CA THR A 156 15.11 -9.30 7.35
C THR A 156 14.74 -8.77 8.73
N ASN A 157 13.47 -8.45 8.98
CA ASN A 157 12.98 -7.85 10.23
C ASN A 157 11.61 -8.43 10.68
N PRO A 158 11.53 -9.74 10.98
CA PRO A 158 10.26 -10.38 11.35
C PRO A 158 9.71 -9.83 12.67
N GLU A 159 8.39 -9.70 12.78
CA GLU A 159 7.71 -9.03 13.90
C GLU A 159 8.04 -9.61 15.28
N LYS A 160 8.35 -10.92 15.34
CA LYS A 160 8.78 -11.60 16.57
C LYS A 160 10.06 -11.00 17.18
N ILE A 161 10.90 -10.34 16.37
CA ILE A 161 12.20 -9.81 16.76
C ILE A 161 12.13 -8.32 17.17
N LYS A 162 11.06 -7.60 16.80
CA LYS A 162 10.93 -6.14 17.08
C LYS A 162 10.82 -5.79 18.57
N LYS A 163 10.56 -6.76 19.46
CA LYS A 163 10.35 -6.55 20.90
C LYS A 163 11.56 -6.91 21.79
N THR A 164 12.70 -7.30 21.21
CA THR A 164 13.81 -7.90 21.98
C THR A 164 15.03 -6.99 22.19
N TYR A 165 15.16 -5.88 21.45
CA TYR A 165 16.37 -5.03 21.54
C TYR A 165 16.30 -4.01 22.68
N LYS A 166 17.38 -3.94 23.46
CA LYS A 166 17.52 -3.04 24.61
C LYS A 166 18.07 -1.66 24.26
N THR A 167 18.74 -1.50 23.10
CA THR A 167 19.42 -0.25 22.70
C THR A 167 19.21 0.08 21.22
N LYS A 168 19.30 1.37 20.86
CA LYS A 168 19.24 1.84 19.47
C LYS A 168 20.37 1.27 18.60
N ASN A 169 21.59 1.24 19.12
CA ASN A 169 22.72 0.66 18.39
C ASN A 169 22.51 -0.83 18.14
N GLY A 170 21.97 -1.56 19.11
CA GLY A 170 21.71 -3.00 18.96
C GLY A 170 20.74 -3.31 17.82
N ILE A 171 19.65 -2.54 17.69
CA ILE A 171 18.71 -2.72 16.56
C ILE A 171 19.35 -2.31 15.22
N LEU A 172 20.13 -1.23 15.18
CA LEU A 172 20.80 -0.80 13.95
C LEU A 172 21.84 -1.82 13.46
N THR A 173 22.69 -2.33 14.36
CA THR A 173 23.67 -3.38 14.03
C THR A 173 22.99 -4.65 13.52
N PHE A 174 21.87 -5.04 14.15
CA PHE A 174 21.11 -6.19 13.70
C PHE A 174 20.53 -5.98 12.30
N LEU A 175 19.88 -4.84 12.05
CA LEU A 175 19.31 -4.54 10.73
C LEU A 175 20.39 -4.48 9.63
N ASP A 176 21.56 -3.91 9.93
CA ASP A 176 22.70 -3.90 9.02
C ASP A 176 23.20 -5.32 8.69
N TYR A 177 23.34 -6.18 9.71
CA TYR A 177 23.72 -7.57 9.50
C TYR A 177 22.71 -8.33 8.64
N GLN A 178 21.41 -8.18 8.93
CA GLN A 178 20.34 -8.83 8.19
C GLN A 178 20.30 -8.35 6.73
N MET A 179 20.51 -7.06 6.49
CA MET A 179 20.62 -6.49 5.15
C MET A 179 21.80 -7.12 4.40
N LYS A 180 23.00 -7.13 4.99
CA LYS A 180 24.21 -7.70 4.37
C LYS A 180 24.02 -9.18 4.02
N ASN A 181 23.45 -9.97 4.94
CA ASN A 181 23.20 -11.38 4.72
C ASN A 181 22.18 -11.63 3.59
N TRP A 182 21.07 -10.90 3.59
CA TRP A 182 20.06 -11.00 2.53
C TRP A 182 20.64 -10.65 1.16
N THR A 183 21.37 -9.53 1.08
CA THR A 183 22.03 -9.07 -0.14
C THR A 183 23.02 -10.09 -0.67
N LYS A 184 23.87 -10.69 0.19
CA LYS A 184 24.83 -11.74 -0.20
C LYS A 184 24.13 -12.96 -0.82
N ASN A 185 22.97 -13.35 -0.29
CA ASN A 185 22.26 -14.54 -0.74
C ASN A 185 21.38 -14.32 -1.99
N HIS A 186 21.13 -13.06 -2.37
CA HIS A 186 20.20 -12.71 -3.47
C HIS A 186 20.85 -11.93 -4.62
N ILE A 187 22.07 -11.41 -4.45
CA ILE A 187 22.88 -10.97 -5.59
C ILE A 187 23.34 -12.24 -6.32
N LYS A 188 22.76 -12.49 -7.50
CA LYS A 188 23.40 -13.36 -8.49
C LYS A 188 24.62 -12.60 -8.99
N ILE A 189 25.81 -13.09 -8.66
CA ILE A 189 27.04 -12.66 -9.33
C ILE A 189 26.83 -13.01 -10.82
N LYS A 190 26.72 -11.98 -11.66
CA LYS A 190 26.80 -12.13 -13.11
C LYS A 190 28.26 -12.21 -13.51
#